data_AF-A0A9P5HIG3-F1
#
_entry.id   AF-A0A9P5HIG3-F1
#
_cell.length_a   1.000
_cell.length_b   1.000
_cell.length_c   1.000
_cell.angle_alpha   90.00
_cell.angle_beta   90.00
_cell.angle_gamma   90.00
#
_symmetry.space_group_name_H-M   'P 1'
#
loop_
_entity.id
_entity.type
_entity.pdbx_description
1 polymer ?
#
loop_
_entity_poly.entity_id
_entity_poly.type
_entity_poly.pdbx_seq_one_letter_code
_entity_poly.pdbx_strand_id
1 'polypeptide(L)'
;MELVTHVGLKFRNFLGEVSSWGALAIATGPAFVDPSEYVEAPSDPTNPASGQNPGSLTAAINWVYANAGKGQWKHIDRTRIGVWGQSCGGLEAYSAGAQDKRVSHLAIFNSGQLDDEASESVAGNITKPVFYILGGTTDVAYPNGERDYADLPSTTPAWKGNHALGHSAAFNVPNADIPGVAGRYILE
;
A
#
# COMPACT_ATOMS: atom_id res chain seq x y z
N MET A 1 -27.70 -6.48 -15.10
CA MET A 1 -26.23 -6.63 -15.03
C MET A 1 -25.85 -6.29 -13.61
N GLU A 2 -25.46 -7.29 -12.82
CA GLU A 2 -25.15 -7.12 -11.40
C GLU A 2 -23.87 -6.29 -11.28
N LEU A 3 -23.96 -5.11 -10.66
CA LEU A 3 -22.82 -4.22 -10.49
C LEU A 3 -21.97 -4.80 -9.34
N VAL A 4 -20.98 -5.62 -9.67
CA VAL A 4 -20.10 -6.20 -8.63
C VAL A 4 -19.07 -5.15 -8.23
N THR A 5 -19.35 -4.41 -7.16
CA THR A 5 -18.42 -3.44 -6.56
C THR A 5 -17.38 -4.19 -5.72
N HIS A 6 -16.15 -4.27 -6.21
CA HIS A 6 -15.05 -4.97 -5.53
C HIS A 6 -14.26 -3.99 -4.65
N VAL A 7 -14.83 -3.54 -3.52
CA VAL A 7 -14.16 -2.54 -2.67
C VAL A 7 -12.91 -3.13 -2.02
N GLY A 8 -13.06 -4.11 -1.11
CA GLY A 8 -11.92 -4.80 -0.50
C GLY A 8 -11.17 -5.76 -1.44
N LEU A 9 -11.78 -6.16 -2.57
CA LEU A 9 -11.21 -7.13 -3.52
C LEU A 9 -10.60 -6.49 -4.78
N LYS A 10 -10.49 -5.16 -4.84
CA LYS A 10 -9.91 -4.43 -5.98
C LYS A 10 -8.52 -4.93 -6.37
N PHE A 11 -7.71 -5.30 -5.38
CA PHE A 11 -6.34 -5.78 -5.54
C PHE A 11 -6.18 -7.30 -5.37
N ARG A 12 -7.26 -8.08 -5.52
CA ARG A 12 -7.25 -9.54 -5.23
C ARG A 12 -6.15 -10.32 -5.94
N ASN A 13 -5.74 -9.94 -7.15
CA ASN A 13 -4.69 -10.67 -7.88
C ASN A 13 -3.33 -10.44 -7.26
N PHE A 14 -3.04 -9.20 -6.85
CA PHE A 14 -1.82 -8.84 -6.15
C PHE A 14 -1.78 -9.47 -4.75
N LEU A 15 -2.86 -9.32 -3.99
CA LEU A 15 -2.96 -9.87 -2.64
C LEU A 15 -2.92 -11.41 -2.66
N GLY A 16 -3.52 -12.02 -3.68
CA GLY A 16 -3.46 -13.46 -3.91
C GLY A 16 -2.03 -13.94 -4.20
N GLU A 17 -1.30 -13.24 -5.08
CA GLU A 17 0.11 -13.53 -5.36
C GLU A 17 0.94 -13.43 -4.07
N VAL A 18 0.90 -12.29 -3.39
CA VAL A 18 1.66 -12.05 -2.15
C VAL A 18 1.32 -13.09 -1.07
N SER A 19 0.04 -13.42 -0.90
CA SER A 19 -0.40 -14.41 0.10
C SER A 19 0.06 -15.82 -0.25
N SER A 20 0.22 -16.16 -1.54
CA SER A 20 0.69 -17.47 -1.99
C SER A 20 2.12 -17.78 -1.56
N TRP A 21 2.90 -16.75 -1.21
CA TRP A 21 4.27 -16.86 -0.67
C TRP A 21 4.33 -16.99 0.86
N GLY A 22 3.19 -17.25 1.52
CA GLY A 22 3.13 -17.51 2.96
C GLY A 22 2.92 -16.28 3.83
N ALA A 23 2.41 -15.18 3.26
CA ALA A 23 2.02 -13.98 3.98
C ALA A 23 0.51 -13.97 4.31
N LEU A 24 0.14 -13.34 5.42
CA LEU A 24 -1.23 -12.88 5.63
C LEU A 24 -1.38 -11.50 4.97
N ALA A 25 -2.23 -11.39 3.96
CA ALA A 25 -2.63 -10.09 3.42
C ALA A 25 -3.98 -9.65 4.01
N ILE A 26 -4.04 -8.43 4.54
CA ILE A 26 -5.29 -7.79 4.98
C ILE A 26 -5.57 -6.60 4.04
N ALA A 27 -6.58 -6.74 3.18
CA ALA A 27 -7.07 -5.63 2.38
C ALA A 27 -7.90 -4.68 3.23
N THR A 28 -7.62 -3.39 3.17
CA THR A 28 -8.47 -2.37 3.79
C THR A 28 -9.64 -2.04 2.86
N GLY A 29 -10.84 -2.00 3.45
CA GLY A 29 -12.10 -1.81 2.73
C GLY A 29 -13.14 -2.86 3.11
N PRO A 30 -14.44 -2.58 2.91
CA PRO A 30 -15.51 -3.52 3.21
C PRO A 30 -15.37 -4.81 2.41
N ALA A 31 -15.54 -5.95 3.11
CA ALA A 31 -15.53 -7.29 2.51
C ALA A 31 -16.76 -7.53 1.62
N PHE A 32 -17.88 -6.88 1.95
CA PHE A 32 -19.11 -6.84 1.18
C PHE A 32 -19.69 -5.44 1.23
N VAL A 33 -20.23 -5.00 0.10
CA VAL A 33 -21.07 -3.80 0.02
C VAL A 33 -22.34 -4.18 -0.74
N ASP A 34 -23.49 -3.66 -0.31
CA ASP A 34 -24.71 -3.78 -1.11
C ASP A 34 -24.57 -2.84 -2.31
N PRO A 35 -24.56 -3.33 -3.57
CA PRO A 35 -24.35 -2.47 -4.73
C PRO A 35 -25.45 -1.41 -4.92
N SER A 36 -26.63 -1.62 -4.34
CA SER A 36 -27.77 -0.69 -4.43
C SER A 36 -27.73 0.41 -3.37
N GLU A 37 -27.03 0.18 -2.26
CA GLU A 37 -26.92 1.13 -1.14
C GLU A 37 -25.52 1.76 -1.05
N TYR A 38 -24.50 1.11 -1.63
CA TYR A 38 -23.13 1.57 -1.53
C TYR A 38 -22.91 2.82 -2.34
N VAL A 39 -22.58 3.89 -1.64
CA VAL A 39 -22.06 5.13 -2.21
C VAL A 39 -20.56 5.15 -1.93
N GLU A 40 -19.76 5.10 -2.99
CA GLU A 40 -18.32 5.34 -2.87
C GLU A 40 -18.10 6.71 -2.26
N ALA A 41 -17.20 6.81 -1.28
CA ALA A 41 -16.92 8.08 -0.64
C ALA A 41 -16.50 9.09 -1.73
N PRO A 42 -17.10 10.27 -1.78
CA PRO A 42 -16.80 11.22 -2.85
C PRO A 42 -15.32 11.59 -2.79
N SER A 43 -14.61 11.34 -3.88
CA SER A 43 -13.31 11.94 -4.12
C SER A 43 -13.53 13.40 -4.48
N ASP A 44 -12.97 14.31 -3.69
CA ASP A 44 -12.88 15.72 -4.02
C ASP A 44 -11.85 15.88 -5.15
N PRO A 45 -12.25 16.30 -6.36
CA PRO A 45 -11.34 16.44 -7.50
C PRO A 45 -10.32 17.57 -7.30
N THR A 46 -10.52 18.44 -6.31
CA THR A 46 -9.57 19.50 -5.93
C THR A 46 -8.60 19.06 -4.84
N ASN A 47 -8.87 17.92 -4.18
CA ASN A 47 -8.00 17.33 -3.18
C ASN A 47 -7.63 15.88 -3.57
N PRO A 48 -6.45 15.66 -4.17
CA PRO A 48 -6.01 14.33 -4.58
C PRO A 48 -5.82 13.33 -3.41
N ALA A 49 -5.80 13.78 -2.14
CA ALA A 49 -5.81 12.91 -0.96
C ALA A 49 -7.23 12.63 -0.38
N SER A 50 -8.28 13.11 -1.03
CA SER A 50 -9.66 12.87 -0.58
C SER A 50 -10.04 11.39 -0.64
N GLY A 51 -10.94 10.97 0.26
CA GLY A 51 -11.43 9.59 0.34
C GLY A 51 -10.46 8.60 1.00
N GLN A 52 -9.32 9.06 1.52
CA GLN A 52 -8.38 8.23 2.26
C GLN A 52 -8.88 7.85 3.66
N ASN A 53 -8.52 6.65 4.12
CA ASN A 53 -8.76 6.18 5.47
C ASN A 53 -7.54 5.42 6.03
N PRO A 54 -6.44 6.13 6.37
CA PRO A 54 -5.26 5.51 6.99
C PRO A 54 -5.60 4.79 8.30
N GLY A 55 -6.69 5.17 8.98
CA GLY A 55 -7.19 4.48 10.16
C GLY A 55 -7.51 3.00 9.92
N SER A 56 -7.89 2.62 8.69
CA SER A 56 -8.15 1.22 8.34
C SER A 56 -6.86 0.38 8.33
N LEU A 57 -5.74 0.91 7.84
CA LEU A 57 -4.45 0.21 7.88
C LEU A 57 -3.97 0.09 9.35
N THR A 58 -4.11 1.15 10.14
CA THR A 58 -3.81 1.10 11.59
C THR A 58 -4.68 0.07 12.32
N ALA A 59 -5.96 -0.05 11.97
CA ALA A 59 -6.86 -1.06 12.53
C ALA A 59 -6.41 -2.48 12.15
N ALA A 60 -5.93 -2.71 10.93
CA ALA A 60 -5.36 -3.99 10.51
C ALA A 60 -4.12 -4.35 11.34
N ILE A 61 -3.19 -3.40 11.55
CA ILE A 61 -2.01 -3.59 12.41
C ILE A 61 -2.44 -3.95 13.84
N ASN A 62 -3.42 -3.23 14.39
CA ASN A 62 -3.97 -3.51 15.73
C ASN A 62 -4.56 -4.92 15.82
N TRP A 63 -5.31 -5.34 14.79
CA TRP A 63 -5.88 -6.67 14.73
C TRP A 63 -4.80 -7.75 14.73
N VAL A 64 -3.75 -7.60 13.91
CA VAL A 64 -2.62 -8.55 13.89
C VAL A 64 -1.97 -8.63 15.27
N TYR A 65 -1.73 -7.49 15.93
CA TYR A 65 -1.13 -7.47 17.27
C TYR A 65 -1.97 -8.16 18.34
N ALA A 66 -3.29 -8.04 18.25
CA ALA A 66 -4.22 -8.65 19.19
C ALA A 66 -4.39 -10.17 18.99
N ASN A 67 -4.31 -10.64 17.74
CA ASN A 67 -4.73 -12.00 17.36
C ASN A 67 -3.59 -12.94 16.98
N ALA A 68 -2.49 -12.44 16.42
CA ALA A 68 -1.37 -13.26 15.99
C ALA A 68 -0.84 -14.16 17.13
N GLY A 69 -0.54 -15.41 16.81
CA GLY A 69 -0.08 -16.40 17.77
C GLY A 69 -1.19 -17.05 18.62
N LYS A 70 -2.47 -16.74 18.38
CA LYS A 70 -3.60 -17.25 19.17
C LYS A 70 -4.62 -18.02 18.35
N GLY A 71 -5.14 -19.12 18.89
CA GLY A 71 -6.26 -19.87 18.31
C GLY A 71 -6.02 -20.24 16.84
N GLN A 72 -6.92 -19.81 15.95
CA GLN A 72 -6.82 -20.04 14.51
C GLN A 72 -5.67 -19.25 13.85
N TRP A 73 -5.15 -18.23 14.53
CA TRP A 73 -4.11 -17.31 14.06
C TRP A 73 -2.73 -17.66 14.61
N LYS A 74 -2.56 -18.89 15.14
CA LYS A 74 -1.31 -19.35 15.79
C LYS A 74 -0.07 -19.32 14.90
N HIS A 75 -0.25 -19.31 13.58
CA HIS A 75 0.85 -19.28 12.61
C HIS A 75 1.21 -17.87 12.12
N ILE A 76 0.46 -16.83 12.52
CA ILE A 76 0.76 -15.46 12.14
C ILE A 76 1.83 -14.90 13.09
N ASP A 77 2.88 -14.35 12.49
CA ASP A 77 4.00 -13.71 13.18
C ASP A 77 3.84 -12.18 13.13
N ARG A 78 3.46 -11.58 14.27
CA ARG A 78 3.28 -10.12 14.38
C ARG A 78 4.59 -9.32 14.41
N THR A 79 5.76 -9.96 14.45
CA THR A 79 7.04 -9.25 14.47
C THR A 79 7.47 -8.78 13.08
N ARG A 80 6.79 -9.24 12.02
CA ARG A 80 7.08 -8.92 10.62
C ARG A 80 5.83 -8.38 9.94
N ILE A 81 5.58 -7.08 10.10
CA ILE A 81 4.44 -6.39 9.47
C ILE A 81 4.94 -5.38 8.44
N GLY A 82 4.54 -5.56 7.18
CA GLY A 82 4.65 -4.54 6.14
C GLY A 82 3.36 -3.75 5.99
N VAL A 83 3.46 -2.47 5.60
CA VAL A 83 2.29 -1.65 5.23
C VAL A 83 2.51 -1.11 3.83
N TRP A 84 1.66 -1.52 2.91
CA TRP A 84 1.82 -1.26 1.48
C TRP A 84 0.61 -0.54 0.92
N GLY A 85 0.81 0.26 -0.13
CA GLY A 85 -0.30 0.97 -0.76
C GLY A 85 0.00 1.42 -2.18
N GLN A 86 -1.06 1.53 -2.98
CA GLN A 86 -1.01 2.04 -4.34
C GLN A 86 -1.77 3.38 -4.43
N SER A 87 -1.26 4.33 -5.19
CA SER A 87 -1.88 5.66 -5.35
C SER A 87 -2.17 6.30 -3.97
N CYS A 88 -3.39 6.79 -3.72
CA CYS A 88 -3.82 7.29 -2.41
C CYS A 88 -3.54 6.30 -1.25
N GLY A 89 -3.55 4.99 -1.51
CA GLY A 89 -3.18 3.99 -0.52
C GLY A 89 -1.71 4.09 -0.09
N GLY A 90 -0.81 4.62 -0.92
CA GLY A 90 0.58 4.88 -0.53
C GLY A 90 0.70 6.01 0.51
N LEU A 91 -0.12 7.05 0.39
CA LEU A 91 -0.27 8.10 1.40
C LEU A 91 -0.82 7.54 2.72
N GLU A 92 -1.77 6.60 2.63
CA GLU A 92 -2.26 5.86 3.78
C GLU A 92 -1.16 4.98 4.40
N ALA A 93 -0.33 4.34 3.58
CA ALA A 93 0.76 3.49 4.04
C ALA A 93 1.83 4.28 4.81
N TYR A 94 2.20 5.48 4.33
CA TYR A 94 3.05 6.39 5.08
C TYR A 94 2.40 6.76 6.41
N SER A 95 1.15 7.20 6.39
CA SER A 95 0.42 7.65 7.58
C SER A 95 0.28 6.56 8.64
N ALA A 96 -0.02 5.33 8.24
CA ALA A 96 -0.19 4.20 9.16
C ALA A 96 1.13 3.56 9.59
N GLY A 97 2.17 3.59 8.75
CA GLY A 97 3.35 2.74 8.94
C GLY A 97 4.68 3.44 9.14
N ALA A 98 4.87 4.69 8.67
CA ALA A 98 6.19 5.34 8.70
C ALA A 98 6.74 5.47 10.12
N GLN A 99 5.91 5.87 11.08
CA GLN A 99 6.31 6.10 12.47
C GLN A 99 5.81 5.01 13.45
N ASP A 100 5.04 4.02 12.97
CA ASP A 100 4.59 2.91 13.82
C ASP A 100 5.73 1.90 14.02
N LYS A 101 6.23 1.76 15.26
CA LYS A 101 7.34 0.85 15.61
C LYS A 101 7.05 -0.62 15.37
N ARG A 102 5.79 -0.97 15.15
CA ARG A 102 5.31 -2.33 14.87
C ARG A 102 5.50 -2.74 13.41
N VAL A 103 5.64 -1.76 12.52
CA VAL A 103 5.80 -1.94 11.08
C VAL A 103 7.28 -2.03 10.75
N SER A 104 7.70 -3.10 10.07
CA SER A 104 9.08 -3.36 9.71
C SER A 104 9.50 -2.67 8.41
N HIS A 105 8.58 -2.44 7.48
CA HIS A 105 8.86 -1.81 6.20
C HIS A 105 7.61 -1.20 5.54
N LEU A 106 7.85 -0.33 4.58
CA LEU A 106 6.83 0.26 3.70
C LEU A 106 7.04 -0.17 2.26
N ALA A 107 5.96 -0.32 1.50
CA ALA A 107 6.05 -0.42 0.04
C ALA A 107 5.04 0.53 -0.62
N ILE A 108 5.56 1.39 -1.49
CA ILE A 108 4.86 2.51 -2.10
C ILE A 108 4.79 2.22 -3.60
N PHE A 109 3.59 1.86 -4.08
CA PHE A 109 3.37 1.49 -5.47
C PHE A 109 2.68 2.66 -6.21
N ASN A 110 3.25 3.12 -7.32
CA ASN A 110 2.65 4.15 -8.19
C ASN A 110 2.08 5.33 -7.39
N SER A 111 2.89 5.84 -6.45
CA SER A 111 2.48 6.77 -5.41
C SER A 111 3.68 7.62 -4.95
N GLY A 112 3.37 8.70 -4.24
CA GLY A 112 4.28 9.47 -3.40
C GLY A 112 3.51 10.59 -2.71
N GLN A 113 4.19 11.39 -1.87
CA GLN A 113 3.63 12.57 -1.23
C GLN A 113 3.12 13.57 -2.27
N LEU A 114 2.17 14.43 -1.90
CA LEU A 114 1.50 15.31 -2.86
C LEU A 114 2.31 16.56 -3.22
N ASP A 115 3.19 16.99 -2.30
CA ASP A 115 4.03 18.16 -2.46
C ASP A 115 5.42 17.95 -1.81
N ASP A 116 6.27 18.97 -1.92
CA ASP A 116 7.64 18.96 -1.42
C ASP A 116 7.67 18.97 0.11
N GLU A 117 6.81 19.75 0.76
CA GLU A 117 6.76 19.85 2.23
C GLU A 117 6.36 18.51 2.88
N ALA A 118 5.36 17.83 2.31
CA ALA A 118 4.94 16.51 2.73
C ALA A 118 6.02 15.45 2.45
N SER A 119 6.75 15.57 1.33
CA SER A 119 7.89 14.69 1.02
C SER A 119 9.00 14.83 2.06
N GLU A 120 9.47 16.05 2.31
CA GLU A 120 10.53 16.32 3.29
C GLU A 120 10.11 15.91 4.72
N SER A 121 8.87 16.24 5.11
CA SER A 121 8.40 15.97 6.47
C SER A 121 8.02 14.51 6.70
N VAL A 122 7.53 13.79 5.69
CA VAL A 122 7.12 12.39 5.82
C VAL A 122 8.19 11.43 5.32
N ALA A 123 8.53 11.49 4.03
CA ALA A 123 9.53 10.59 3.44
C ALA A 123 10.93 10.86 4.03
N GLY A 124 11.29 12.14 4.18
CA GLY A 124 12.55 12.57 4.80
C GLY A 124 12.71 12.20 6.28
N ASN A 125 11.68 11.65 6.93
CA ASN A 125 11.75 11.16 8.32
C ASN A 125 11.49 9.65 8.45
N ILE A 126 11.50 8.89 7.33
CA ILE A 126 11.40 7.43 7.36
C ILE A 126 12.71 6.85 7.87
N THR A 127 12.63 5.96 8.86
CA THR A 127 13.80 5.32 9.51
C THR A 127 13.84 3.80 9.33
N LYS A 128 12.99 3.25 8.46
CA LYS A 128 12.83 1.82 8.20
C LYS A 128 12.92 1.52 6.71
N PRO A 129 13.19 0.26 6.31
CA PRO A 129 13.19 -0.12 4.91
C PRO A 129 11.95 0.35 4.16
N VAL A 130 12.17 0.96 2.98
CA VAL A 130 11.11 1.44 2.10
C VAL A 130 11.37 1.02 0.66
N PHE A 131 10.33 0.51 0.01
CA PHE A 131 10.37 0.05 -1.37
C PHE A 131 9.48 0.95 -2.23
N TYR A 132 10.02 1.52 -3.29
CA TYR A 132 9.27 2.29 -4.28
C TYR A 132 9.15 1.48 -5.56
N ILE A 133 7.92 1.28 -6.03
CA ILE A 133 7.63 0.59 -7.29
C ILE A 133 6.83 1.59 -8.12
N LEU A 134 7.49 2.26 -9.06
CA LEU A 134 6.92 3.41 -9.77
C LEU A 134 6.43 3.03 -11.18
N GLY A 135 5.37 3.67 -11.65
CA GLY A 135 4.70 3.37 -12.92
C GLY A 135 5.32 4.02 -14.16
N GLY A 136 6.54 4.54 -14.05
CA GLY A 136 7.25 5.22 -15.13
C GLY A 136 6.73 6.62 -15.43
N THR A 137 7.38 7.33 -16.35
CA THR A 137 7.12 8.77 -16.61
C THR A 137 5.70 9.09 -17.09
N THR A 138 4.92 8.10 -17.49
CA THR A 138 3.50 8.24 -17.86
C THR A 138 2.54 8.10 -16.68
N ASP A 139 3.02 7.67 -15.51
CA ASP A 139 2.25 7.62 -14.27
C ASP A 139 2.19 9.02 -13.64
N VAL A 140 0.97 9.46 -13.30
CA VAL A 140 0.71 10.76 -12.66
C VAL A 140 1.44 10.90 -11.31
N ALA A 141 1.66 9.80 -10.60
CA ALA A 141 2.34 9.79 -9.31
C ALA A 141 3.85 9.54 -9.43
N TYR A 142 4.37 9.33 -10.64
CA TYR A 142 5.80 9.14 -10.87
C TYR A 142 6.70 10.24 -10.29
N PRO A 143 6.46 11.54 -10.57
CA PRO A 143 7.29 12.60 -9.99
C PRO A 143 7.22 12.64 -8.46
N ASN A 144 6.10 12.19 -7.87
CA ASN A 144 5.95 12.13 -6.42
C ASN A 144 6.83 11.06 -5.81
N GLY A 145 6.78 9.83 -6.33
CA GLY A 145 7.63 8.75 -5.83
C GLY A 145 9.13 8.99 -6.08
N GLU A 146 9.48 9.65 -7.19
CA GLU A 146 10.86 10.08 -7.44
C GLU A 146 11.34 11.11 -6.41
N ARG A 147 10.50 12.08 -6.05
CA ARG A 147 10.78 13.09 -5.03
C ARG A 147 10.92 12.47 -3.65
N ASP A 148 9.94 11.69 -3.21
CA ASP A 148 9.96 10.99 -1.93
C ASP A 148 11.23 10.14 -1.77
N TYR A 149 11.65 9.42 -2.82
CA TYR A 149 12.86 8.61 -2.80
C TYR A 149 14.14 9.46 -2.66
N ALA A 150 14.17 10.64 -3.29
CA ALA A 150 15.31 11.54 -3.22
C ALA A 150 15.44 12.21 -1.84
N ASP A 151 14.32 12.45 -1.16
CA ASP A 151 14.28 13.09 0.16
C ASP A 151 14.57 12.13 1.32
N LEU A 152 14.63 10.81 1.07
CA LEU A 152 14.95 9.84 2.11
C LEU A 152 16.29 10.15 2.79
N PRO A 153 16.38 9.96 4.13
CA PRO A 153 17.66 10.01 4.80
C PRO A 153 18.64 9.00 4.20
N SER A 154 19.91 9.41 4.04
CA SER A 154 20.97 8.52 3.55
C SER A 154 21.17 7.25 4.40
N THR A 155 20.67 7.23 5.64
CA THR A 155 20.70 6.07 6.55
C THR A 155 19.51 5.12 6.37
N THR A 156 18.52 5.49 5.56
CA THR A 156 17.31 4.71 5.37
C THR A 156 17.52 3.67 4.27
N PRO A 157 17.40 2.36 4.56
CA PRO A 157 17.48 1.33 3.54
C PRO A 157 16.34 1.54 2.54
N ALA A 158 16.69 1.69 1.26
CA ALA A 158 15.71 1.99 0.23
C ALA A 158 16.01 1.20 -1.03
N TRP A 159 14.94 0.81 -1.72
CA TRP A 159 15.03 0.25 -3.07
C TRP A 159 13.97 0.91 -3.94
N LYS A 160 14.32 1.21 -5.18
CA LYS A 160 13.41 1.75 -6.18
C LYS A 160 13.45 0.91 -7.45
N GLY A 161 12.28 0.47 -7.88
CA GLY A 161 12.01 -0.13 -9.18
C GLY A 161 11.06 0.73 -9.98
N ASN A 162 11.17 0.64 -11.30
CA ASN A 162 10.33 1.40 -12.22
C ASN A 162 9.80 0.48 -13.32
N HIS A 163 8.49 0.49 -13.52
CA HIS A 163 7.80 -0.24 -14.58
C HIS A 163 7.06 0.75 -15.48
N ALA A 164 7.32 0.76 -16.78
CA ALA A 164 6.69 1.69 -17.73
C ALA A 164 5.23 1.33 -18.10
N LEU A 165 4.45 0.87 -17.12
CA LEU A 165 3.06 0.41 -17.32
C LEU A 165 2.02 1.50 -16.95
N GLY A 166 2.42 2.59 -16.31
CA GLY A 166 1.51 3.65 -15.85
C GLY A 166 0.85 3.37 -14.49
N HIS A 167 -0.09 4.23 -14.10
CA HIS A 167 -0.58 4.36 -12.72
C HIS A 167 -1.29 3.12 -12.16
N SER A 168 -2.23 2.55 -12.91
CA SER A 168 -3.12 1.46 -12.43
C SER A 168 -2.81 0.10 -13.04
N ALA A 169 -1.84 0.05 -13.95
CA ALA A 169 -1.58 -1.16 -14.72
C ALA A 169 -1.00 -2.27 -13.84
N ALA A 170 -1.15 -3.51 -14.32
CA ALA A 170 -0.73 -4.76 -13.72
C ALA A 170 -1.51 -5.27 -12.50
N PHE A 171 -2.03 -4.44 -11.58
CA PHE A 171 -2.73 -4.97 -10.40
C PHE A 171 -3.98 -5.83 -10.69
N ASN A 172 -4.59 -5.66 -11.87
CA ASN A 172 -5.79 -6.36 -12.31
C ASN A 172 -5.53 -7.55 -13.24
N VAL A 173 -4.27 -7.82 -13.62
CA VAL A 173 -3.91 -9.01 -14.41
C VAL A 173 -3.60 -10.20 -13.50
N PRO A 174 -3.61 -11.45 -13.99
CA PRO A 174 -3.23 -12.61 -13.17
C PRO A 174 -1.86 -12.41 -12.51
N ASN A 175 -1.75 -12.75 -11.22
CA ASN A 175 -0.55 -12.61 -10.38
C ASN A 175 0.01 -11.19 -10.27
N ALA A 176 -0.74 -10.18 -10.71
CA ALA A 176 -0.37 -8.78 -10.70
C ALA A 176 0.98 -8.42 -11.38
N ASP A 177 1.48 -9.24 -12.31
CA ASP A 177 2.68 -9.02 -13.11
C ASP A 177 3.85 -8.39 -12.31
N ILE A 178 4.43 -7.27 -12.75
CA ILE A 178 5.59 -6.63 -12.10
C ILE A 178 5.33 -6.27 -10.62
N PRO A 179 4.22 -5.61 -10.24
CA PRO A 179 3.86 -5.44 -8.83
C PRO A 179 3.86 -6.73 -8.04
N GLY A 180 3.27 -7.82 -8.55
CA GLY A 180 3.26 -9.12 -7.86
C GLY A 180 4.66 -9.69 -7.65
N VAL A 181 5.50 -9.64 -8.69
CA VAL A 181 6.92 -10.06 -8.60
C VAL A 181 7.67 -9.23 -7.56
N ALA A 182 7.52 -7.91 -7.57
CA ALA A 182 8.16 -7.03 -6.59
C ALA A 182 7.65 -7.33 -5.17
N GLY A 183 6.33 -7.46 -5.00
CA GLY A 183 5.70 -7.79 -3.72
C GLY A 183 6.24 -9.08 -3.12
N ARG A 184 6.45 -10.12 -3.95
CA ARG A 184 7.12 -11.36 -3.51
C ARG A 184 8.51 -11.09 -2.94
N TYR A 185 9.37 -10.37 -3.66
CA TYR A 185 10.76 -10.13 -3.20
C TYR A 185 10.82 -9.28 -1.93
N ILE A 186 9.82 -8.42 -1.69
CA ILE A 186 9.73 -7.63 -0.46
C ILE A 186 9.44 -8.51 0.77
N LEU A 187 8.85 -9.70 0.57
CA LEU A 187 8.59 -10.65 1.66
C LEU A 187 9.82 -11.49 2.08
N GLU A 188 10.87 -11.54 1.26
CA GLU A 188 12.10 -12.32 1.51
C GLU A 188 13.05 -11.59 2.47
#